data_AF-A0AAV6HZ44-F1
#
_entry.id   AF-A0AAV6HZ44-F1
#
_cell.length_a   1.000
_cell.length_b   1.000
_cell.length_c   1.000
_cell.angle_alpha   90.00
_cell.angle_beta   90.00
_cell.angle_gamma   90.00
#
_symmetry.space_group_name_H-M   'P 1'
#
loop_
_entity.id
_entity.type
_entity.pdbx_description
1 polymer ?
#
loop_
_entity_poly.entity_id
_entity_poly.type
_entity_poly.pdbx_seq_one_letter_code
_entity_poly.pdbx_strand_id
1 'polypeptide(L)'
;MDNAELQPQLSSDLITIMEKRQPEALLVEYSRANKELRNLKGSMDLIKELRTKQKDIEGLKALMTECPEDKEMLNMATEELSQAVEEERRLQNQLLQSLLPKDDADERGCILEVRAVTVSFIFLNCVPGTGGEEASLFAMDIFKMYERYSLKTGWKFDVVEITESDLKGYKVDVQLRHEDLRIDTYRSGGSGGQHVNTTNSAVRITHIPSGITVSIQDERSQHMNKAKALKVLCARLYEIERSRIHTSRSKLRSEQIGSGDRSERIRTYNFPQGRVTDHRVGITHHSINDVMQGENLDIFIDALLLQQEMDAVASFNSEQ
;
A
#
# COMPACT_ATOMS: atom_id res chain seq x y z
N MET A 1 56.69 -60.06 -3.51
CA MET A 1 55.65 -61.06 -3.80
C MET A 1 55.01 -61.44 -2.49
N ASP A 2 53.81 -61.03 -2.10
CA ASP A 2 52.81 -60.11 -2.67
C ASP A 2 52.10 -59.49 -1.47
N ASN A 3 51.89 -58.17 -1.53
CA ASN A 3 51.19 -57.39 -0.53
C ASN A 3 49.71 -57.42 -0.92
N ALA A 4 48.91 -58.31 -0.30
CA ALA A 4 47.47 -58.37 -0.53
C ALA A 4 46.77 -57.47 0.50
N GLU A 5 46.48 -56.23 0.08
CA GLU A 5 45.59 -55.31 0.79
C GLU A 5 44.18 -55.92 0.89
N LEU A 6 43.79 -56.39 2.09
CA LEU A 6 42.38 -56.61 2.40
C LEU A 6 41.73 -55.25 2.64
N GLN A 7 41.00 -54.75 1.65
CA GLN A 7 40.04 -53.67 1.87
C GLN A 7 38.92 -54.16 2.81
N PRO A 8 38.55 -53.42 3.86
CA PRO A 8 37.41 -53.77 4.69
C PRO A 8 36.13 -53.55 3.87
N GLN A 9 35.55 -54.63 3.35
CA GLN A 9 34.22 -54.56 2.77
C GLN A 9 33.22 -54.31 3.90
N LEU A 10 32.59 -53.13 3.90
CA LEU A 10 31.40 -52.90 4.71
C LEU A 10 30.43 -54.05 4.43
N SER A 11 29.93 -54.71 5.49
CA SER A 11 29.09 -55.90 5.30
C SER A 11 27.90 -55.57 4.39
N SER A 12 27.56 -56.50 3.50
CA SER A 12 26.41 -56.37 2.59
C SER A 12 25.12 -56.02 3.34
N ASP A 13 25.03 -56.43 4.60
CA ASP A 13 23.90 -56.16 5.47
C ASP A 13 23.84 -54.68 5.89
N LEU A 14 24.98 -54.04 6.14
CA LEU A 14 25.03 -52.60 6.42
C LEU A 14 24.63 -51.76 5.20
N ILE A 15 25.06 -52.15 4.01
CA ILE A 15 24.66 -51.50 2.74
C ILE A 15 23.15 -51.70 2.50
N THR A 16 22.64 -52.92 2.74
CA THR A 16 21.21 -53.24 2.60
C THR A 16 20.35 -52.49 3.62
N ILE A 17 20.85 -52.26 4.84
CA ILE A 17 20.17 -51.47 5.87
C ILE A 17 20.16 -49.98 5.52
N MET A 18 21.25 -49.46 4.92
CA MET A 18 21.32 -48.07 4.44
C MET A 18 20.42 -47.83 3.21
N GLU A 19 20.31 -48.80 2.30
CA GLU A 19 19.43 -48.74 1.12
C GLU A 19 17.95 -48.91 1.49
N LYS A 20 17.61 -49.78 2.45
CA LYS A 20 16.22 -49.96 2.92
C LYS A 20 15.66 -48.80 3.76
N ARG A 21 16.51 -47.84 4.15
CA ARG A 21 16.15 -46.66 4.96
C ARG A 21 16.27 -45.34 4.22
N GLN A 22 16.07 -45.33 2.90
CA GLN A 22 15.72 -44.08 2.21
C GLN A 22 14.21 -44.00 1.98
N PRO A 23 13.44 -43.42 2.92
CA PRO A 23 12.11 -42.94 2.58
C PRO A 23 12.22 -41.86 1.51
N GLU A 24 11.81 -42.15 0.27
CA GLU A 24 11.71 -41.18 -0.82
C GLU A 24 10.77 -40.00 -0.47
N ALA A 25 9.88 -40.19 0.51
CA ALA A 25 9.04 -39.13 1.10
C ALA A 25 9.84 -38.04 1.85
N LEU A 26 11.10 -38.29 2.22
CA LEU A 26 11.91 -37.35 3.01
C LEU A 26 12.50 -36.21 2.21
N LEU A 27 12.76 -36.30 0.90
CA LEU A 27 13.53 -35.24 0.23
C LEU A 27 12.75 -33.91 0.17
N VAL A 28 11.45 -33.97 -0.11
CA VAL A 28 10.58 -32.79 -0.16
C VAL A 28 10.31 -32.25 1.23
N GLU A 29 10.02 -33.12 2.21
CA GLU A 29 9.84 -32.70 3.61
C GLU A 29 11.12 -32.16 4.22
N TYR A 30 12.28 -32.75 3.92
CA TYR A 30 13.59 -32.27 4.37
C TYR A 30 13.98 -30.97 3.67
N SER A 31 13.64 -30.79 2.39
CA SER A 31 13.81 -29.52 1.68
C SER A 31 12.92 -28.42 2.28
N ARG A 32 11.65 -28.75 2.59
CA ARG A 32 10.71 -27.84 3.25
C ARG A 32 11.16 -27.49 4.68
N ALA A 33 11.51 -28.48 5.48
CA ALA A 33 12.01 -28.29 6.84
C ALA A 33 13.32 -27.49 6.85
N ASN A 34 14.24 -27.72 5.91
CA ASN A 34 15.44 -26.90 5.78
C ASN A 34 15.13 -25.47 5.33
N LYS A 35 14.11 -25.26 4.50
CA LYS A 35 13.64 -23.93 4.10
C LYS A 35 13.05 -23.18 5.31
N GLU A 36 12.20 -23.85 6.09
CA GLU A 36 11.65 -23.32 7.34
C GLU A 36 12.77 -23.03 8.35
N LEU A 37 13.73 -23.95 8.52
CA LEU A 37 14.86 -23.78 9.44
C LEU A 37 15.81 -22.65 9.01
N ARG A 38 15.98 -22.42 7.71
CA ARG A 38 16.71 -21.25 7.19
C ARG A 38 15.97 -19.94 7.49
N ASN A 39 14.65 -19.93 7.38
CA ASN A 39 13.83 -18.77 7.71
C ASN A 39 13.89 -18.47 9.22
N LEU A 40 13.82 -19.49 10.07
CA LEU A 40 13.87 -19.34 11.53
C LEU A 40 15.27 -19.03 12.07
N LYS A 41 16.34 -19.36 11.33
CA LYS A 41 17.72 -19.16 11.81
C LYS A 41 18.02 -17.69 12.15
N GLY A 42 17.53 -16.76 11.33
CA GLY A 42 17.68 -15.32 11.58
C GLY A 42 17.01 -14.90 12.89
N SER A 43 15.78 -15.33 13.12
CA SER A 43 15.04 -15.06 14.36
C SER A 43 15.70 -15.72 15.58
N MET A 44 16.26 -16.93 15.43
CA MET A 44 16.98 -17.63 16.51
C MET A 44 18.24 -16.88 16.95
N ASP A 45 18.97 -16.28 16.01
CA ASP A 45 20.16 -15.51 16.34
C ASP A 45 19.80 -14.19 17.04
N LEU A 46 18.73 -13.52 16.60
CA LEU A 46 18.16 -12.36 17.31
C LEU A 46 17.71 -12.71 18.75
N ILE A 47 17.07 -13.87 18.96
CA ILE A 47 16.68 -14.33 20.31
C ILE A 47 17.91 -14.54 21.21
N LYS A 48 19.01 -15.08 20.69
CA LYS A 48 20.24 -15.26 21.48
C LYS A 48 20.85 -13.92 21.88
N GLU A 49 20.89 -12.97 20.95
CA GLU A 49 21.40 -11.63 21.22
C GLU A 49 20.56 -10.91 22.27
N LEU A 50 19.24 -10.95 22.13
CA LEU A 50 18.28 -10.39 23.07
C LEU A 50 18.42 -11.01 24.46
N ARG A 51 18.56 -12.33 24.58
CA ARG A 51 18.83 -13.00 25.87
C ARG A 51 20.14 -12.57 26.51
N THR A 52 21.17 -12.32 25.70
CA THR A 52 22.47 -11.84 26.20
C THR A 52 22.31 -10.43 26.76
N LYS A 53 21.62 -9.54 26.04
CA LYS A 53 21.33 -8.18 26.50
C LYS A 53 20.45 -8.15 27.75
N GLN A 54 19.46 -9.03 27.86
CA GLN A 54 18.64 -9.18 29.06
C GLN A 54 19.49 -9.56 30.28
N LYS A 55 20.47 -10.45 30.09
CA LYS A 55 21.41 -10.83 31.15
C LYS A 55 22.33 -9.67 31.54
N ASP A 56 22.80 -8.88 30.58
CA ASP A 56 23.61 -7.68 30.85
C ASP A 56 22.82 -6.65 31.68
N ILE A 57 21.55 -6.42 31.32
CA ILE A 57 20.62 -5.54 32.05
C ILE A 57 20.39 -6.04 33.48
N GLU A 58 20.18 -7.34 33.67
CA GLU A 58 20.02 -7.94 34.99
C GLU A 58 21.29 -7.77 35.83
N GLY A 59 22.47 -7.97 35.23
CA GLY A 59 23.77 -7.74 35.88
C GLY A 59 23.98 -6.28 36.32
N LEU A 60 23.64 -5.32 35.46
CA LEU A 60 23.71 -3.89 35.78
C LEU A 60 22.75 -3.51 36.92
N LYS A 61 21.51 -4.04 36.91
CA LYS A 61 20.54 -3.83 38.00
C LYS A 61 21.02 -4.41 39.32
N ALA A 62 21.67 -5.58 39.30
CA ALA A 62 22.26 -6.18 40.50
C ALA A 62 23.40 -5.31 41.06
N LEU A 63 24.30 -4.83 40.20
CA LEU A 63 25.40 -3.93 40.58
C LEU A 63 24.89 -2.66 41.30
N MET A 64 23.84 -2.05 40.76
CA MET A 64 23.20 -0.87 41.36
C MET A 64 22.58 -1.15 42.74
N THR A 65 22.17 -2.40 43.00
CA THR A 65 21.57 -2.81 44.27
C THR A 65 22.64 -3.15 45.32
N GLU A 66 23.77 -3.72 44.91
CA GLU A 66 24.84 -4.17 45.81
C GLU A 66 25.77 -3.05 46.28
N CYS A 67 25.89 -1.95 45.51
CA CYS A 67 26.80 -0.84 45.83
C CYS A 67 26.11 0.54 45.79
N PRO A 68 25.22 0.85 46.75
CA PRO A 68 24.45 2.10 46.76
C PRO A 68 25.25 3.35 47.18
N GLU A 69 26.47 3.20 47.69
CA GLU A 69 27.22 4.31 48.32
C GLU A 69 28.12 5.09 47.34
N ASP A 70 28.50 4.49 46.21
CA ASP A 70 29.34 5.13 45.19
C ASP A 70 28.49 5.82 44.12
N LYS A 71 28.38 7.15 44.23
CA LYS A 71 27.61 7.98 43.29
C LYS A 71 28.17 8.00 41.87
N GLU A 72 29.48 7.90 41.69
CA GLU A 72 30.06 7.91 40.33
C GLU A 72 29.78 6.60 39.62
N MET A 73 29.97 5.48 40.32
CA MET A 73 29.64 4.15 39.80
C MET A 73 28.14 4.00 39.49
N LEU A 74 27.26 4.51 40.35
CA LEU A 74 25.81 4.50 40.11
C LEU A 74 25.42 5.30 38.87
N ASN A 75 26.02 6.48 38.65
CA ASN A 75 25.71 7.29 37.48
C ASN A 75 26.12 6.57 36.19
N MET A 76 27.33 5.98 36.15
CA MET A 76 27.80 5.19 35.00
C MET A 76 26.90 3.98 34.75
N ALA A 77 26.57 3.22 35.79
CA ALA A 77 25.68 2.06 35.68
C ALA A 77 24.27 2.44 35.21
N THR A 78 23.74 3.60 35.63
CA THR A 78 22.43 4.09 35.20
C THR A 78 22.42 4.48 33.71
N GLU A 79 23.50 5.11 33.23
CA GLU A 79 23.64 5.49 31.82
C GLU A 79 23.83 4.25 30.93
N GLU A 80 24.67 3.29 31.34
CA GLU A 80 24.84 2.01 30.64
C GLU A 80 23.53 1.22 30.63
N LEU A 81 22.79 1.20 31.74
CA LEU A 81 21.48 0.55 31.82
C LEU A 81 20.47 1.19 30.86
N SER A 82 20.44 2.51 30.79
CA SER A 82 19.58 3.25 29.85
C SER A 82 19.87 2.86 28.39
N GLN A 83 21.16 2.82 28.01
CA GLN A 83 21.57 2.41 26.67
C GLN A 83 21.25 0.94 26.39
N ALA A 84 21.49 0.05 27.36
CA ALA A 84 21.20 -1.38 27.22
C ALA A 84 19.70 -1.65 27.06
N VAL A 85 18.84 -0.93 27.79
CA VAL A 85 17.38 -1.03 27.67
C VAL A 85 16.89 -0.55 26.31
N GLU A 86 17.45 0.54 25.77
CA GLU A 86 17.07 1.02 24.44
C GLU A 86 17.50 0.04 23.35
N GLU A 87 18.69 -0.56 23.47
CA GLU A 87 19.13 -1.63 22.56
C GLU A 87 18.30 -2.91 22.70
N GLU A 88 17.87 -3.29 23.91
CA GLU A 88 16.93 -4.41 24.11
C GLU A 88 15.63 -4.15 23.36
N ARG A 89 15.06 -2.95 23.49
CA ARG A 89 13.85 -2.55 22.76
C ARG A 89 14.07 -2.63 21.26
N ARG A 90 15.20 -2.13 20.75
CA ARG A 90 15.55 -2.21 19.32
C ARG A 90 15.60 -3.67 18.83
N LEU A 91 16.24 -4.56 19.58
CA LEU A 91 16.32 -5.99 19.25
C LEU A 91 14.97 -6.70 19.36
N GLN A 92 14.14 -6.35 20.34
CA GLN A 92 12.76 -6.85 20.46
C GLN A 92 11.94 -6.51 19.23
N ASN A 93 12.00 -5.25 18.78
CA ASN A 93 11.31 -4.78 17.58
C ASN A 93 11.80 -5.52 16.32
N GLN A 94 13.11 -5.72 16.18
CA GLN A 94 13.68 -6.46 15.05
C GLN A 94 13.26 -7.93 15.04
N LEU A 95 13.25 -8.58 16.21
CA LEU A 95 12.78 -9.96 16.34
C LEU A 95 11.31 -10.06 15.97
N LEU A 96 10.48 -9.15 16.48
CA LEU A 96 9.05 -9.13 16.20
C LEU A 96 8.79 -8.97 14.69
N GLN A 97 9.44 -7.99 14.04
CA GLN A 97 9.38 -7.81 12.58
C GLN A 97 9.80 -9.07 11.81
N SER A 98 10.80 -9.81 12.29
CA SER A 98 11.24 -11.05 11.66
C SER A 98 10.24 -12.20 11.80
N LEU A 99 9.40 -12.17 12.84
CA LEU A 99 8.42 -13.23 13.12
C LEU A 99 7.10 -13.02 12.40
N LEU A 100 6.82 -11.80 11.94
CA LEU A 100 5.63 -11.52 11.16
C LEU A 100 5.69 -12.16 9.77
N PRO A 101 4.56 -12.66 9.25
CA PRO A 101 4.47 -13.06 7.86
C PRO A 101 4.72 -11.83 6.98
N LYS A 102 5.66 -11.96 6.04
CA LYS A 102 5.94 -10.90 5.06
C LYS A 102 4.77 -10.80 4.08
N ASP A 103 4.26 -9.58 3.86
CA ASP A 103 3.26 -9.31 2.84
C ASP A 103 3.95 -8.91 1.52
N ASP A 104 3.41 -9.35 0.38
CA ASP A 104 3.83 -8.89 -0.96
C ASP A 104 3.64 -7.38 -1.13
N ALA A 105 2.83 -6.73 -0.27
CA ALA A 105 2.69 -5.28 -0.22
C ALA A 105 3.92 -4.56 0.36
N ASP A 106 4.73 -5.21 1.21
CA ASP A 106 5.82 -4.55 1.95
C ASP A 106 7.00 -4.16 1.03
N GLU A 107 7.20 -4.88 -0.07
CA GLU A 107 8.30 -4.65 -1.02
C GLU A 107 7.94 -3.68 -2.16
N ARG A 108 6.65 -3.28 -2.27
CA ARG A 108 6.15 -2.47 -3.38
C ARG A 108 6.14 -0.98 -3.02
N GLY A 109 6.39 -0.14 -4.02
CA GLY A 109 6.15 1.29 -3.89
C GLY A 109 4.67 1.59 -3.62
N CYS A 110 4.42 2.50 -2.68
CA CYS A 110 3.07 2.97 -2.37
C CYS A 110 2.76 4.28 -3.11
N ILE A 111 1.48 4.53 -3.38
CA ILE A 111 1.00 5.80 -3.92
C ILE A 111 0.21 6.49 -2.81
N LEU A 112 0.66 7.67 -2.41
CA LEU A 112 -0.08 8.53 -1.50
C LEU A 112 -1.04 9.43 -2.30
N GLU A 113 -2.34 9.25 -2.10
CA GLU A 113 -3.37 10.12 -2.67
C GLU A 113 -4.03 10.93 -1.54
N VAL A 114 -3.71 12.23 -1.48
CA VAL A 114 -4.35 13.16 -0.53
C VAL A 114 -5.47 13.91 -1.27
N ARG A 115 -6.71 13.78 -0.79
CA ARG A 115 -7.88 14.44 -1.37
C ARG A 115 -8.47 15.44 -0.38
N ALA A 116 -8.79 16.64 -0.87
CA ALA A 116 -9.74 17.50 -0.21
C ALA A 116 -11.15 16.94 -0.46
N VAL A 117 -11.70 16.22 0.50
CA VAL A 117 -13.08 15.72 0.40
C VAL A 117 -14.00 16.87 0.81
N THR A 118 -14.63 17.53 -0.17
CA THR A 118 -15.82 18.36 0.06
C THR A 118 -17.00 17.45 0.33
N VAL A 119 -17.00 16.82 1.50
CA VAL A 119 -18.20 16.30 2.13
C VAL A 119 -18.08 16.74 3.56
N SER A 120 -19.10 17.45 4.04
CA SER A 120 -19.19 18.02 5.38
C SER A 120 -18.46 17.14 6.41
N PHE A 121 -17.56 17.77 7.19
CA PHE A 121 -16.99 17.26 8.45
C PHE A 121 -15.54 16.77 8.48
N ILE A 122 -14.62 17.65 8.07
CA ILE A 122 -13.46 17.93 8.92
C ILE A 122 -13.94 18.93 9.98
N PHE A 123 -14.18 18.45 11.21
CA PHE A 123 -14.50 19.34 12.34
C PHE A 123 -13.22 20.06 12.78
N LEU A 124 -12.93 21.16 12.09
CA LEU A 124 -12.44 22.35 12.76
C LEU A 124 -13.65 22.97 13.46
N ASN A 125 -13.50 23.47 14.69
CA ASN A 125 -14.49 24.37 15.29
C ASN A 125 -14.46 25.73 14.56
N CYS A 126 -14.80 25.73 13.27
CA CYS A 126 -15.16 26.90 12.52
C CYS A 126 -16.66 26.82 12.24
N VAL A 127 -17.44 27.65 12.93
CA VAL A 127 -18.79 28.04 12.51
C VAL A 127 -18.68 29.51 12.11
N PRO A 128 -19.27 30.01 11.00
CA PRO A 128 -19.89 29.38 9.83
C PRO A 128 -19.14 29.69 8.50
N GLY A 129 -18.99 28.70 7.59
CA GLY A 129 -18.35 28.92 6.26
C GLY A 129 -17.97 27.69 5.42
N THR A 130 -18.36 26.46 5.81
CA THR A 130 -18.39 25.21 5.02
C THR A 130 -17.59 25.14 3.70
N GLY A 131 -16.31 24.73 3.80
CA GLY A 131 -15.89 23.42 3.29
C GLY A 131 -15.37 23.27 1.84
N GLY A 132 -14.52 24.18 1.35
CA GLY A 132 -13.80 23.97 0.07
C GLY A 132 -12.33 24.32 0.16
N GLU A 133 -12.05 25.60 0.35
CA GLU A 133 -10.69 26.15 0.31
C GLU A 133 -9.86 25.73 1.53
N GLU A 134 -10.43 25.79 2.74
CA GLU A 134 -9.74 25.35 3.97
C GLU A 134 -9.37 23.87 3.95
N ALA A 135 -10.23 23.01 3.40
CA ALA A 135 -9.94 21.58 3.26
C ALA A 135 -8.82 21.32 2.24
N SER A 136 -8.74 22.14 1.20
CA SER A 136 -7.66 22.08 0.19
C SER A 136 -6.32 22.54 0.77
N LEU A 137 -6.33 23.60 1.58
CA LEU A 137 -5.14 24.05 2.32
C LEU A 137 -4.67 22.99 3.32
N PHE A 138 -5.59 22.38 4.08
CA PHE A 138 -5.23 21.31 5.00
C PHE A 138 -4.70 20.06 4.28
N ALA A 139 -5.30 19.69 3.14
CA ALA A 139 -4.79 18.61 2.31
C ALA A 139 -3.35 18.88 1.84
N MET A 140 -3.05 20.12 1.47
CA MET A 140 -1.69 20.55 1.12
C MET A 140 -0.73 20.45 2.32
N ASP A 141 -1.18 20.82 3.52
CA ASP A 141 -0.35 20.71 4.73
C ASP A 141 -0.03 19.24 5.07
N ILE A 142 -1.00 18.35 4.92
CA ILE A 142 -0.79 16.90 5.08
C ILE A 142 0.15 16.35 4.01
N PHE A 143 0.00 16.78 2.75
CA PHE A 143 0.92 16.39 1.68
C PHE A 143 2.36 16.81 2.00
N LYS A 144 2.58 18.06 2.42
CA LYS A 144 3.91 18.57 2.82
C LYS A 144 4.47 17.85 4.04
N MET A 145 3.62 17.49 5.00
CA MET A 145 4.03 16.69 6.16
C MET A 145 4.62 15.34 5.71
N TYR A 146 3.95 14.62 4.81
CA TYR A 146 4.44 13.33 4.30
C TYR A 146 5.64 13.48 3.35
N GLU A 147 5.70 14.55 2.56
CA GLU A 147 6.88 14.89 1.76
C GLU A 147 8.12 15.04 2.66
N ARG A 148 8.03 15.85 3.73
CA ARG A 148 9.13 16.00 4.70
C ARG A 148 9.47 14.70 5.40
N TYR A 149 8.47 13.92 5.80
CA TYR A 149 8.68 12.61 6.42
C TYR A 149 9.42 11.64 5.49
N SER A 150 9.06 11.62 4.20
CA SER A 150 9.73 10.78 3.20
C SER A 150 11.20 11.18 3.02
N LEU A 151 11.51 12.48 3.04
CA LEU A 151 12.88 12.97 2.97
C LEU A 151 13.70 12.58 4.20
N LYS A 152 13.09 12.66 5.40
CA LYS A 152 13.73 12.23 6.67
C LYS A 152 14.08 10.74 6.66
N THR A 153 13.17 9.91 6.16
CA THR A 153 13.35 8.45 6.08
C THR A 153 14.23 8.01 4.92
N GLY A 154 14.61 8.93 4.02
CA GLY A 154 15.44 8.65 2.85
C GLY A 154 14.68 8.02 1.67
N TRP A 155 13.35 8.11 1.67
CA TRP A 155 12.51 7.61 0.59
C TRP A 155 12.51 8.56 -0.60
N LYS A 156 12.41 7.99 -1.80
CA LYS A 156 12.24 8.78 -3.02
C LYS A 156 10.78 9.21 -3.14
N PHE A 157 10.53 10.51 -3.19
CA PHE A 157 9.20 11.08 -3.30
C PHE A 157 9.03 11.74 -4.68
N ASP A 158 8.23 11.13 -5.55
CA ASP A 158 7.93 11.64 -6.90
C ASP A 158 6.46 12.09 -6.96
N VAL A 159 6.24 13.35 -7.33
CA VAL A 159 4.88 13.89 -7.50
C VAL A 159 4.34 13.51 -8.88
N VAL A 160 3.28 12.70 -8.91
CA VAL A 160 2.70 12.19 -10.17
C VAL A 160 1.74 13.19 -10.81
N GLU A 161 0.79 13.71 -10.04
CA GLU A 161 -0.26 14.59 -10.55
C GLU A 161 -0.78 15.49 -9.42
N ILE A 162 -0.82 16.80 -9.67
CA ILE A 162 -1.54 17.76 -8.84
C ILE A 162 -2.68 18.30 -9.69
N THR A 163 -3.91 17.96 -9.32
CA THR A 163 -5.10 18.53 -9.94
C THR A 163 -5.59 19.69 -9.09
N GLU A 164 -5.34 20.91 -9.56
CA GLU A 164 -6.08 22.08 -9.08
C GLU A 164 -7.51 22.01 -9.64
N SER A 165 -8.51 22.46 -8.88
CA SER A 165 -9.95 22.26 -9.15
C SER A 165 -10.52 22.88 -10.45
N ASP A 166 -9.65 23.27 -11.39
CA ASP A 166 -10.05 23.80 -12.68
C ASP A 166 -10.21 22.66 -13.71
N LEU A 167 -11.47 22.29 -13.92
CA LEU A 167 -11.96 21.39 -14.96
C LEU A 167 -11.40 21.74 -16.36
N LYS A 168 -10.28 21.12 -16.75
CA LYS A 168 -9.79 21.14 -18.14
C LYS A 168 -10.11 19.82 -18.84
N GLY A 169 -10.94 19.92 -19.88
CA GLY A 169 -11.25 18.81 -20.76
C GLY A 169 -10.03 18.40 -21.59
N TYR A 170 -9.55 17.17 -21.40
CA TYR A 170 -8.53 16.57 -22.24
C TYR A 170 -9.14 16.14 -23.58
N LYS A 171 -8.53 16.58 -24.70
CA LYS A 171 -8.73 15.92 -26.00
C LYS A 171 -7.77 14.74 -26.06
N VAL A 172 -8.30 13.52 -26.09
CA VAL A 172 -7.50 12.30 -26.23
C VAL A 172 -7.86 11.62 -27.55
N ASP A 173 -6.83 11.17 -28.26
CA ASP A 173 -6.94 10.51 -29.56
C ASP A 173 -7.07 8.99 -29.33
N VAL A 174 -8.23 8.43 -29.67
CA VAL A 174 -8.50 6.98 -29.55
C VAL A 174 -8.28 6.34 -30.91
N GLN A 175 -7.29 5.43 -31.00
CA GLN A 175 -7.06 4.66 -32.22
C GLN A 175 -8.10 3.55 -32.36
N LEU A 176 -9.04 3.72 -33.30
CA LEU A 176 -10.01 2.68 -33.66
C LEU A 176 -9.50 1.86 -34.85
N ARG A 177 -9.54 0.53 -34.72
CA ARG A 177 -9.29 -0.36 -35.86
C ARG A 177 -10.53 -0.42 -36.74
N HIS A 178 -10.33 -0.41 -38.06
CA HIS A 178 -11.42 -0.39 -39.04
C HIS A 178 -12.20 -1.72 -39.07
N GLU A 179 -11.56 -2.83 -38.68
CA GLU A 179 -12.18 -4.16 -38.60
C GLU A 179 -13.25 -4.27 -37.51
N ASP A 180 -13.17 -3.46 -36.47
CA ASP A 180 -14.10 -3.45 -35.34
C ASP A 180 -15.35 -2.57 -35.60
N LEU A 181 -15.42 -1.94 -36.77
CA LEU A 181 -16.46 -0.97 -37.12
C LEU A 181 -17.34 -1.47 -38.25
N ARG A 182 -18.64 -1.56 -37.97
CA ARG A 182 -19.67 -1.72 -39.00
C ARG A 182 -20.26 -0.37 -39.36
N ILE A 183 -20.18 0.01 -40.64
CA ILE A 183 -20.69 1.29 -41.14
C ILE A 183 -21.86 1.02 -42.08
N ASP A 184 -23.04 1.48 -41.69
CA ASP A 184 -24.26 1.39 -42.50
C ASP A 184 -24.63 2.80 -43.01
N THR A 185 -24.88 2.95 -44.31
CA THR A 185 -25.36 4.21 -44.91
C THR A 185 -26.81 4.08 -45.34
N TYR A 186 -27.60 5.12 -45.10
CA TYR A 186 -29.04 5.12 -45.39
C TYR A 186 -29.54 6.53 -45.71
N ARG A 187 -30.80 6.63 -46.14
CA ARG A 187 -31.45 7.91 -46.47
C ARG A 187 -31.70 8.71 -45.20
N SER A 188 -31.37 9.99 -45.23
CA SER A 188 -31.66 10.91 -44.13
C SER A 188 -33.17 11.06 -43.93
N GLY A 189 -33.63 11.13 -42.69
CA GLY A 189 -35.03 11.40 -42.36
C GLY A 189 -35.26 12.88 -42.10
N GLY A 190 -36.34 13.47 -42.63
CA GLY A 190 -36.76 14.84 -42.29
C GLY A 190 -37.31 15.66 -43.44
N SER A 191 -37.50 16.96 -43.19
CA SER A 191 -37.95 17.95 -44.17
C SER A 191 -36.87 18.21 -45.22
N GLY A 192 -36.94 17.45 -46.31
CA GLY A 192 -35.99 17.54 -47.40
C GLY A 192 -36.68 17.50 -48.76
N GLY A 193 -36.15 18.27 -49.71
CA GLY A 193 -36.58 18.18 -51.10
C GLY A 193 -36.15 16.87 -51.76
N GLN A 194 -36.15 16.85 -53.10
CA GLN A 194 -35.82 15.66 -53.90
C GLN A 194 -34.52 14.96 -53.48
N HIS A 195 -33.49 15.72 -53.09
CA HIS A 195 -32.18 15.21 -52.68
C HIS A 195 -32.21 14.34 -51.42
N VAL A 196 -33.13 14.57 -50.47
CA VAL A 196 -33.22 13.76 -49.25
C VAL A 196 -33.89 12.40 -49.51
N ASN A 197 -34.77 12.35 -50.52
CA ASN A 197 -35.46 11.12 -50.90
C ASN A 197 -34.60 10.20 -51.79
N THR A 198 -33.57 10.73 -52.44
CA THR A 198 -32.74 9.97 -53.39
C THR A 198 -31.32 9.68 -52.88
N THR A 199 -30.73 10.55 -52.05
CA THR A 199 -29.32 10.44 -51.63
C THR A 199 -29.17 9.75 -50.25
N ASN A 200 -28.26 8.77 -50.16
CA ASN A 200 -27.91 8.08 -48.91
C ASN A 200 -26.84 8.87 -48.14
N SER A 201 -27.24 9.96 -47.49
CA SER A 201 -26.33 10.84 -46.74
C SER A 201 -26.19 10.52 -45.24
N ALA A 202 -27.13 9.77 -44.65
CA ALA A 202 -27.08 9.42 -43.23
C ALA A 202 -26.14 8.23 -42.98
N VAL A 203 -25.39 8.29 -41.88
CA VAL A 203 -24.40 7.28 -41.53
C VAL A 203 -24.65 6.77 -40.11
N ARG A 204 -24.68 5.45 -39.94
CA ARG A 204 -24.65 4.76 -38.65
C ARG A 204 -23.38 3.94 -38.54
N ILE A 205 -22.66 4.10 -37.44
CA ILE A 205 -21.47 3.33 -37.12
C ILE A 205 -21.73 2.52 -35.86
N THR A 206 -21.44 1.24 -35.92
CA THR A 206 -21.56 0.29 -34.80
C THR A 206 -20.16 -0.23 -34.49
N HIS A 207 -19.72 -0.08 -33.24
CA HIS A 207 -18.51 -0.74 -32.76
C HIS A 207 -18.88 -2.16 -32.30
N ILE A 208 -18.42 -3.17 -33.04
CA ILE A 208 -18.82 -4.57 -32.86
C ILE A 208 -18.45 -5.10 -31.46
N PRO A 209 -17.23 -4.86 -30.94
CA PRO A 209 -16.84 -5.38 -29.63
C PRO A 209 -17.62 -4.78 -28.44
N SER A 210 -18.01 -3.50 -28.51
CA SER A 210 -18.72 -2.84 -27.41
C SER A 210 -20.24 -2.76 -27.61
N GLY A 211 -20.74 -3.06 -28.81
CA GLY A 211 -22.15 -2.94 -29.18
C GLY A 211 -22.67 -1.49 -29.31
N ILE A 212 -21.80 -0.49 -29.24
CA ILE A 212 -22.22 0.93 -29.26
C ILE A 212 -22.52 1.38 -30.69
N THR A 213 -23.71 1.96 -30.86
CA THR A 213 -24.15 2.53 -32.13
C THR A 213 -24.22 4.05 -32.06
N VAL A 214 -23.70 4.73 -33.07
CA VAL A 214 -23.82 6.18 -33.26
C VAL A 214 -24.35 6.46 -34.66
N SER A 215 -25.40 7.28 -34.76
CA SER A 215 -25.98 7.69 -36.05
C SER A 215 -25.99 9.21 -36.18
N ILE A 216 -25.51 9.72 -37.32
CA ILE A 216 -25.47 11.16 -37.62
C ILE A 216 -26.01 11.41 -39.02
N GLN A 217 -26.81 12.47 -39.16
CA GLN A 217 -27.42 12.88 -40.43
C GLN A 217 -27.45 14.41 -40.62
N ASP A 218 -26.61 15.15 -39.89
CA ASP A 218 -26.66 16.62 -39.82
C ASP A 218 -26.25 17.29 -41.12
N GLU A 219 -25.26 16.73 -41.83
CA GLU A 219 -24.68 17.31 -43.04
C GLU A 219 -25.25 16.65 -44.31
N ARG A 220 -25.21 17.38 -45.43
CA ARG A 220 -25.61 16.84 -46.74
C ARG A 220 -24.64 15.78 -47.29
N SER A 221 -23.40 15.75 -46.80
CA SER A 221 -22.34 14.85 -47.27
C SER A 221 -22.15 13.65 -46.34
N GLN A 222 -22.19 12.44 -46.91
CA GLN A 222 -21.94 11.20 -46.16
C GLN A 222 -20.57 11.18 -45.48
N HIS A 223 -19.54 11.76 -46.11
CA HIS A 223 -18.17 11.73 -45.59
C HIS A 223 -18.03 12.60 -44.34
N MET A 224 -18.72 13.75 -44.32
CA MET A 224 -18.76 14.64 -43.14
C MET A 224 -19.55 14.00 -42.00
N ASN A 225 -20.68 13.35 -42.30
CA ASN A 225 -21.45 12.60 -41.30
C ASN A 225 -20.65 11.42 -40.74
N LYS A 226 -19.91 10.68 -41.59
CA LYS A 226 -19.01 9.60 -41.16
C LYS A 226 -17.90 10.12 -40.24
N ALA A 227 -17.24 11.23 -40.59
CA ALA A 227 -16.18 11.81 -39.76
C ALA A 227 -16.71 12.28 -38.39
N LYS A 228 -17.87 12.94 -38.35
CA LYS A 228 -18.53 13.31 -37.10
C LYS A 228 -18.93 12.08 -36.28
N ALA A 229 -19.47 11.04 -36.93
CA ALA A 229 -19.92 9.82 -36.24
C ALA A 229 -18.75 9.07 -35.60
N LEU A 230 -17.62 8.99 -36.30
CA LEU A 230 -16.37 8.44 -35.74
C LEU A 230 -15.91 9.25 -34.53
N LYS A 231 -15.92 10.58 -34.61
CA LYS A 231 -15.50 11.45 -33.48
C LYS A 231 -16.39 11.25 -32.24
N VAL A 232 -17.70 11.14 -32.43
CA VAL A 232 -18.65 10.89 -31.32
C VAL A 232 -18.49 9.48 -30.77
N LEU A 233 -18.26 8.49 -31.64
CA LEU A 233 -17.99 7.10 -31.22
C LEU A 233 -16.70 7.01 -30.38
N CYS A 234 -15.61 7.66 -30.82
CA CYS A 234 -14.37 7.75 -30.05
C CYS A 234 -14.61 8.38 -28.67
N ALA A 235 -15.35 9.48 -28.60
CA ALA A 235 -15.66 10.15 -27.33
C ALA A 235 -16.42 9.22 -26.37
N ARG A 236 -17.44 8.50 -26.86
CA ARG A 236 -18.20 7.54 -26.05
C ARG A 236 -17.38 6.35 -25.57
N LEU A 237 -16.55 5.77 -26.45
CA LEU A 237 -15.67 4.66 -26.08
C LEU A 237 -14.64 5.10 -25.04
N TYR A 238 -14.10 6.31 -25.20
CA TYR A 238 -13.20 6.90 -24.22
C TYR A 238 -13.88 7.11 -22.86
N GLU A 239 -15.09 7.68 -22.83
CA GLU A 239 -15.84 7.87 -21.60
C GLU A 239 -16.12 6.55 -20.87
N ILE A 240 -16.43 5.49 -21.62
CA ILE A 240 -16.66 4.15 -21.05
C ILE A 240 -15.37 3.57 -20.48
N GLU A 241 -14.26 3.62 -21.20
CA GLU A 241 -13.00 3.07 -20.70
C GLU A 241 -12.48 3.88 -19.50
N ARG A 242 -12.59 5.21 -19.58
CA ARG A 242 -12.31 6.11 -18.46
C ARG A 242 -13.21 5.79 -17.27
N SER A 243 -14.50 5.59 -17.49
CA SER A 243 -15.45 5.21 -16.44
C SER A 243 -15.11 3.84 -15.86
N ARG A 244 -14.75 2.84 -16.67
CA ARG A 244 -14.37 1.50 -16.22
C ARG A 244 -13.13 1.53 -15.32
N ILE A 245 -12.08 2.22 -15.76
CA ILE A 245 -10.86 2.43 -14.97
C ILE A 245 -11.20 3.22 -13.71
N HIS A 246 -12.01 4.27 -13.82
CA HIS A 246 -12.40 5.09 -12.69
C HIS A 246 -13.24 4.32 -11.68
N THR A 247 -14.20 3.50 -12.10
CA THR A 247 -15.05 2.66 -11.24
C THR A 247 -14.23 1.60 -10.53
N SER A 248 -13.34 0.91 -11.25
CA SER A 248 -12.45 -0.10 -10.65
C SER A 248 -11.54 0.53 -9.58
N ARG A 249 -10.96 1.69 -9.88
CA ARG A 249 -10.17 2.48 -8.92
C ARG A 249 -11.04 3.06 -7.80
N SER A 250 -12.24 3.52 -8.10
CA SER A 250 -13.16 4.16 -7.15
C SER A 250 -13.68 3.16 -6.13
N LYS A 251 -13.86 1.89 -6.50
CA LYS A 251 -14.26 0.84 -5.57
C LYS A 251 -13.20 0.62 -4.49
N LEU A 252 -11.95 0.38 -4.91
CA LEU A 252 -10.80 0.25 -4.00
C LEU A 252 -10.60 1.50 -3.13
N ARG A 253 -10.72 2.70 -3.72
CA ARG A 253 -10.63 3.96 -2.95
C ARG A 253 -11.78 4.11 -1.95
N SER A 254 -13.00 3.76 -2.34
CA SER A 254 -14.17 3.87 -1.48
C SER A 254 -14.08 2.90 -0.30
N GLU A 255 -13.51 1.72 -0.50
CA GLU A 255 -13.22 0.76 0.58
C GLU A 255 -12.16 1.33 1.55
N GLN A 256 -11.15 2.05 1.05
CA GLN A 256 -10.06 2.61 1.88
C GLN A 256 -10.42 3.92 2.61
N ILE A 257 -11.21 4.80 2.01
CA ILE A 257 -11.56 6.11 2.57
C ILE A 257 -12.77 6.01 3.52
N GLY A 258 -13.52 4.90 3.45
CA GLY A 258 -14.73 4.68 4.24
C GLY A 258 -15.93 5.50 3.74
N SER A 259 -16.99 5.53 4.54
CA SER A 259 -18.23 6.25 4.24
C SER A 259 -18.12 7.77 4.45
N GLY A 260 -17.03 8.20 5.10
CA GLY A 260 -16.83 9.60 5.51
C GLY A 260 -17.58 9.97 6.79
N ASP A 261 -18.10 8.99 7.53
CA ASP A 261 -18.74 9.24 8.82
C ASP A 261 -17.72 9.70 9.87
N ARG A 262 -18.17 10.54 10.81
CA ARG A 262 -17.34 11.09 11.88
C ARG A 262 -16.80 10.02 12.83
N SER A 263 -17.45 8.86 12.85
CA SER A 263 -17.07 7.70 13.65
C SER A 263 -15.85 6.97 13.07
N GLU A 264 -15.53 7.19 11.78
CA GLU A 264 -14.46 6.48 11.04
C GLU A 264 -13.16 7.31 10.95
N ARG A 265 -13.00 8.33 11.80
CA ARG A 265 -11.85 9.24 11.77
C ARG A 265 -10.57 8.52 12.18
N ILE A 266 -9.57 8.50 11.31
CA ILE A 266 -8.25 7.95 11.63
C ILE A 266 -7.48 8.83 12.64
N ARG A 267 -7.42 10.14 12.40
CA ARG A 267 -6.67 11.11 13.22
C ARG A 267 -7.39 12.44 13.29
N THR A 268 -7.25 13.14 14.41
CA THR A 268 -7.76 14.50 14.61
C THR A 268 -6.61 15.44 14.93
N TYR A 269 -6.43 16.45 14.08
CA TYR A 269 -5.43 17.50 14.23
C TYR A 269 -6.10 18.74 14.83
N ASN A 270 -5.83 19.03 16.10
CA ASN A 270 -6.46 20.13 16.83
C ASN A 270 -5.43 21.24 17.07
N PHE A 271 -5.40 22.22 16.15
CA PHE A 271 -4.48 23.36 16.21
C PHE A 271 -4.69 24.25 17.45
N PRO A 272 -5.91 24.64 17.85
CA PRO A 272 -6.11 25.46 19.06
C PRO A 272 -5.54 24.83 20.34
N GLN A 273 -5.61 23.50 20.44
CA GLN A 273 -5.09 22.76 21.61
C GLN A 273 -3.69 22.20 21.37
N GLY A 274 -3.08 22.48 20.22
CA GLY A 274 -1.73 22.03 19.87
C GLY A 274 -1.53 20.52 19.81
N ARG A 275 -2.59 19.71 19.61
CA ARG A 275 -2.53 18.25 19.76
C ARG A 275 -2.99 17.47 18.54
N VAL A 276 -2.46 16.26 18.39
CA VAL A 276 -2.88 15.28 17.39
C VAL A 276 -3.28 14.00 18.12
N THR A 277 -4.46 13.46 17.80
CA THR A 277 -4.97 12.20 18.36
C THR A 277 -5.21 11.20 17.23
N ASP A 278 -4.63 10.00 17.32
CA ASP A 278 -4.98 8.87 16.44
C ASP A 278 -6.01 7.99 17.15
N HIS A 279 -7.19 7.85 16.56
CA HIS A 279 -8.32 7.14 17.19
C HIS A 279 -8.25 5.63 17.00
N ARG A 280 -7.38 5.12 16.11
CA ARG A 280 -7.22 3.67 15.91
C ARG A 280 -6.49 3.03 17.09
N VAL A 281 -5.48 3.73 17.61
CA VAL A 281 -4.66 3.29 18.76
C VAL A 281 -4.94 4.08 20.04
N GLY A 282 -5.75 5.14 19.97
CA GLY A 282 -6.11 5.97 21.12
C GLY A 282 -5.00 6.86 21.66
N ILE A 283 -3.91 7.07 20.90
CA ILE A 283 -2.74 7.85 21.34
C ILE A 283 -2.94 9.34 21.01
N THR A 284 -2.56 10.19 21.95
CA THR A 284 -2.56 11.65 21.77
C THR A 284 -1.16 12.22 22.01
N HIS A 285 -0.69 13.06 21.08
CA HIS A 285 0.56 13.80 21.19
C HIS A 285 0.28 15.31 21.20
N HIS A 286 0.87 16.02 22.17
CA HIS A 286 0.71 17.45 22.37
C HIS A 286 1.76 18.33 21.67
N SER A 287 2.11 17.99 20.43
CA SER A 287 3.01 18.81 19.59
C SER A 287 2.59 18.76 18.11
N ILE A 288 1.50 19.45 17.76
CA ILE A 288 1.00 19.45 16.38
C ILE A 288 2.02 19.97 15.37
N ASN A 289 2.82 20.99 15.72
CA ASN A 289 3.78 21.59 14.80
C ASN A 289 4.85 20.57 14.39
N ASP A 290 5.44 19.86 15.34
CA ASP A 290 6.48 18.86 15.09
C ASP A 290 5.95 17.71 14.22
N VAL A 291 4.69 17.32 14.46
CA VAL A 291 4.00 16.32 13.63
C VAL A 291 3.82 16.84 12.20
N MET A 292 3.37 18.09 12.02
CA MET A 292 3.18 18.69 10.68
C MET A 292 4.49 18.99 9.93
N GLN A 293 5.62 19.10 10.65
CA GLN A 293 6.95 19.16 10.05
C GLN A 293 7.50 17.76 9.68
N GLY A 294 6.82 16.68 10.09
CA GLY A 294 7.22 15.31 9.81
C GLY A 294 8.28 14.76 10.77
N GLU A 295 8.55 15.42 11.90
CA GLU A 295 9.58 14.97 12.86
C GLU A 295 9.06 13.88 13.80
N ASN A 296 7.87 14.08 14.37
CA ASN A 296 7.30 13.21 15.42
C ASN A 296 6.14 12.34 14.92
N LEU A 297 6.12 12.02 13.61
CA LEU A 297 5.11 11.14 13.04
C LEU A 297 5.33 9.67 13.43
N ASP A 298 6.59 9.29 13.70
CA ASP A 298 7.01 7.93 14.07
C ASP A 298 6.26 7.40 15.29
N ILE A 299 5.97 8.27 16.28
CA ILE A 299 5.21 7.90 17.49
C ILE A 299 3.85 7.27 17.16
N PHE A 300 3.18 7.75 16.11
CA PHE A 300 1.91 7.17 15.68
C PHE A 300 2.12 5.93 14.80
N ILE A 301 3.15 5.91 13.97
CA ILE A 301 3.45 4.80 13.06
C ILE A 301 3.86 3.58 13.87
N ASP A 302 4.78 3.73 14.81
CA ASP A 302 5.26 2.66 15.69
C ASP A 302 4.13 2.06 16.51
N ALA A 303 3.23 2.89 17.03
CA ALA A 303 2.06 2.41 17.76
C ALA A 303 1.07 1.64 16.88
N LEU A 304 0.87 2.07 15.63
CA LEU A 304 0.00 1.36 14.67
C LEU A 304 0.62 0.04 14.25
N LEU A 305 1.93 0.03 14.01
CA LEU A 305 2.68 -1.17 13.69
C LEU A 305 2.56 -2.17 14.84
N LEU A 306 2.82 -1.73 16.07
CA LEU A 306 2.67 -2.57 17.26
C LEU A 306 1.25 -3.15 17.40
N GLN A 307 0.21 -2.34 17.17
CA GLN A 307 -1.17 -2.84 17.22
C GLN A 307 -1.43 -3.90 16.13
N GLN A 308 -0.98 -3.65 14.90
CA GLN A 308 -1.12 -4.60 13.79
C GLN A 308 -0.37 -5.90 14.07
N GLU A 309 0.81 -5.81 14.68
CA GLU A 309 1.61 -6.95 15.12
C GLU A 309 0.88 -7.77 16.19
N MET A 310 0.31 -7.11 17.20
CA MET A 310 -0.49 -7.77 18.24
C MET A 310 -1.70 -8.49 17.65
N ASP A 311 -2.40 -7.85 16.70
CA ASP A 311 -3.57 -8.42 16.03
C ASP A 311 -3.18 -9.64 15.18
N ALA A 312 -2.03 -9.59 14.47
CA ALA A 312 -1.50 -10.70 13.69
C ALA A 312 -1.07 -11.89 14.56
N VAL A 313 -0.48 -11.64 15.73
CA VAL A 313 -0.15 -12.69 16.70
C VAL A 313 -1.42 -13.31 17.31
N ALA A 314 -2.44 -12.48 17.58
CA ALA A 314 -3.72 -12.96 18.12
C ALA A 314 -4.46 -13.86 17.11
N SER A 315 -4.49 -13.50 15.83
CA SER A 315 -5.11 -14.32 14.78
C SER A 315 -4.39 -15.65 14.61
N PHE A 316 -3.06 -15.66 14.61
CA PHE A 316 -2.26 -16.88 14.50
C PHE A 316 -2.53 -17.88 15.64
N ASN A 317 -2.72 -17.40 16.86
CA ASN A 317 -3.07 -18.25 18.00
C ASN A 317 -4.52 -18.79 17.94
N SER A 318 -5.40 -18.13 17.19
CA SER A 318 -6.81 -18.54 17.05
C SER A 318 -7.06 -19.57 15.94
N GLU A 319 -6.13 -19.68 14.99
CA GLU A 319 -6.19 -20.65 13.88
C GLU A 319 -5.51 -22.00 14.21
N GLN A 320 -4.91 -22.15 15.39
CA GLN A 320 -4.36 -23.40 15.93
C GLN A 320 -5.32 -24.06 16.91
#